data_AF-A0A9D3ADE3-F1
#
_entry.id   AF-A0A9D3ADE3-F1
#
_cell.length_a   1.000
_cell.length_b   1.000
_cell.length_c   1.000
_cell.angle_alpha   90.00
_cell.angle_beta   90.00
_cell.angle_gamma   90.00
#
_symmetry.space_group_name_H-M   'P 1'
#
loop_
_entity.id
_entity.type
_entity.pdbx_description
1 polymer ?
#
loop_
_entity_poly.entity_id
_entity_poly.type
_entity_poly.pdbx_seq_one_letter_code
_entity_poly.pdbx_strand_id
1 'polypeptide(L)'
;MRTVDAIKVMSGWDRQGMYLFDTNALALILRETGDKLRATIKSLMADGIIRRVARGLYVYLLSRDVGANTIYDITLKLRQGRYVCESFESAGA
;
A
#
# COMPACT_ATOMS: atom_id res chain seq x y z
N MET A 1 -4.77 -14.95 8.36
CA MET A 1 -3.28 -14.93 8.38
C MET A 1 -2.83 -14.37 9.74
N ARG A 2 -1.54 -14.41 10.11
CA ARG A 2 -1.03 -13.73 11.34
C ARG A 2 -0.44 -12.37 10.93
N THR A 3 -0.66 -11.31 11.71
CA THR A 3 -0.25 -9.93 11.37
C THR A 3 1.23 -9.80 10.97
N VAL A 4 2.12 -10.47 11.72
CA VAL A 4 3.56 -10.55 11.45
C VAL A 4 3.93 -11.12 10.07
N ASP A 5 3.10 -12.02 9.53
CA ASP A 5 3.34 -12.64 8.22
C ASP A 5 2.94 -11.68 7.09
N ALA A 6 1.86 -10.92 7.28
CA ALA A 6 1.45 -9.85 6.38
C ALA A 6 2.51 -8.74 6.33
N ILE A 7 3.06 -8.34 7.47
CA ILE A 7 4.20 -7.42 7.56
C ILE A 7 5.39 -7.95 6.75
N LYS A 8 5.79 -9.22 6.93
CA LYS A 8 6.90 -9.83 6.17
C LYS A 8 6.71 -9.76 4.66
N VAL A 9 5.52 -10.12 4.17
CA VAL A 9 5.20 -10.06 2.74
C VAL A 9 5.25 -8.62 2.25
N MET A 10 4.60 -7.68 2.95
CA MET A 10 4.62 -6.25 2.61
C MET A 10 6.03 -5.66 2.64
N SER A 11 6.88 -6.01 3.60
CA SER A 11 8.29 -5.60 3.65
C SER A 11 9.13 -6.15 2.48
N GLY A 12 8.72 -7.27 1.88
CA GLY A 12 9.34 -7.80 0.66
C GLY A 12 9.05 -6.92 -0.56
N TRP A 13 7.79 -6.50 -0.71
CA TRP A 13 7.34 -5.57 -1.77
C TRP A 13 7.83 -4.13 -1.55
N ASP A 14 7.92 -3.69 -0.30
CA ASP A 14 8.52 -2.41 0.11
C ASP A 14 9.96 -2.28 -0.40
N ARG A 15 10.78 -3.33 -0.25
CA ARG A 15 12.14 -3.39 -0.78
C ARG A 15 12.20 -3.33 -2.32
N GLN A 16 11.09 -3.56 -3.01
CA GLN A 16 10.95 -3.40 -4.47
C GLN A 16 10.32 -2.04 -4.85
N GLY A 17 10.13 -1.13 -3.90
CA GLY A 17 9.50 0.18 -4.10
C GLY A 17 7.96 0.16 -4.08
N MET A 18 7.32 -0.96 -3.73
CA MET A 18 5.86 -1.10 -3.73
C MET A 18 5.28 -1.07 -2.32
N TYR A 19 4.77 0.11 -1.93
CA TYR A 19 4.14 0.36 -0.62
C TYR A 19 2.66 0.79 -0.68
N LEU A 20 2.09 0.93 -1.88
CA LEU A 20 0.65 1.15 -2.12
C LEU A 20 0.00 -0.10 -2.70
N PHE A 21 -1.08 -0.55 -2.05
CA PHE A 21 -1.81 -1.77 -2.40
C PHE A 21 -3.31 -1.50 -2.47
N ASP A 22 -3.95 -1.93 -3.56
CA ASP A 22 -5.41 -2.00 -3.63
C ASP A 22 -5.95 -3.29 -2.98
N THR A 23 -7.26 -3.43 -2.90
CA THR A 23 -7.91 -4.57 -2.22
C THR A 23 -7.66 -5.91 -2.93
N ASN A 24 -7.50 -5.91 -4.26
CA ASN A 24 -7.15 -7.11 -5.04
C ASN A 24 -5.66 -7.46 -4.87
N ALA A 25 -4.76 -6.47 -4.92
CA ALA A 25 -3.35 -6.69 -4.60
C ALA A 25 -3.18 -7.25 -3.18
N LEU A 26 -3.88 -6.71 -2.19
CA LEU A 26 -3.90 -7.26 -0.82
C LEU A 26 -4.43 -8.70 -0.78
N ALA A 27 -5.49 -9.01 -1.52
CA ALA A 27 -6.00 -10.39 -1.62
C ALA A 27 -4.94 -11.36 -2.19
N LEU A 28 -4.19 -10.91 -3.19
CA LEU A 28 -3.18 -11.71 -3.88
C LEU A 28 -1.92 -11.93 -3.03
N ILE A 29 -1.36 -10.88 -2.41
CA ILE A 29 -0.15 -10.99 -1.60
C ILE A 29 -0.41 -11.68 -0.24
N LEU A 30 -1.58 -11.46 0.37
CA LEU A 30 -1.96 -12.13 1.62
C LEU A 30 -2.57 -13.51 1.39
N ARG A 31 -2.93 -13.85 0.14
CA ARG A 31 -3.62 -15.08 -0.25
C ARG A 31 -4.93 -15.31 0.54
N GLU A 32 -5.59 -14.23 0.93
CA GLU A 32 -6.88 -14.24 1.64
C GLU A 32 -7.97 -13.53 0.82
N THR A 33 -9.20 -14.03 0.90
CA THR A 33 -10.36 -13.49 0.17
C THR A 33 -11.56 -13.35 1.09
N GLY A 34 -12.58 -12.61 0.62
CA GLY A 34 -13.85 -12.44 1.34
C GLY A 34 -13.67 -11.80 2.72
N ASP A 35 -14.35 -12.36 3.72
CA ASP A 35 -14.39 -11.73 5.05
C ASP A 35 -13.07 -11.87 5.84
N LYS A 36 -12.29 -12.94 5.61
CA LYS A 36 -10.95 -13.09 6.20
C LYS A 36 -10.03 -11.92 5.82
N LEU A 37 -10.02 -11.55 4.53
CA LEU A 37 -9.26 -10.40 4.05
C LEU A 37 -9.72 -9.10 4.74
N ARG A 38 -11.03 -8.91 4.91
CA ARG A 38 -11.59 -7.72 5.58
C ARG A 38 -11.18 -7.65 7.06
N ALA A 39 -11.20 -8.78 7.77
CA ALA A 39 -10.73 -8.88 9.15
C ALA A 39 -9.22 -8.62 9.28
N THR A 40 -8.41 -9.17 8.37
CA THR A 40 -6.96 -8.94 8.32
C THR A 40 -6.65 -7.46 8.01
N ILE A 41 -7.30 -6.85 7.01
CA ILE A 41 -7.18 -5.40 6.72
C ILE A 41 -7.57 -4.55 7.92
N LYS A 42 -8.69 -4.85 8.58
CA LYS A 42 -9.15 -4.12 9.78
C LYS A 42 -8.12 -4.21 10.92
N SER A 43 -7.50 -5.38 11.10
CA SER A 43 -6.46 -5.60 12.10
C SER A 43 -5.17 -4.83 11.75
N LEU A 44 -4.71 -4.89 10.50
CA LEU A 44 -3.55 -4.13 10.01
C LEU A 44 -3.75 -2.61 10.11
N MET A 45 -4.99 -2.13 9.95
CA MET A 45 -5.34 -0.72 10.17
C MET A 45 -5.37 -0.34 11.66
N ALA A 46 -5.87 -1.22 12.53
CA ALA A 46 -5.90 -0.97 13.98
C ALA A 46 -4.49 -0.97 14.60
N ASP A 47 -3.59 -1.80 14.08
CA ASP A 47 -2.18 -1.90 14.48
C ASP A 47 -1.29 -0.79 13.87
N GLY A 48 -1.87 0.08 13.03
CA GLY A 48 -1.14 1.18 12.37
C GLY A 48 -0.20 0.76 11.23
N ILE A 49 -0.20 -0.51 10.83
CA ILE A 49 0.67 -1.06 9.78
C ILE A 49 0.28 -0.55 8.40
N ILE A 50 -1.03 -0.43 8.13
CA ILE A 50 -1.55 0.14 6.89
C ILE A 50 -2.55 1.25 7.19
N ARG A 51 -2.63 2.25 6.30
CA ARG A 51 -3.69 3.27 6.34
C ARG A 51 -4.45 3.30 5.03
N ARG A 52 -5.77 3.34 5.12
CA ARG A 52 -6.64 3.54 3.96
C ARG A 52 -6.48 4.98 3.47
N VAL A 53 -6.07 5.15 2.21
CA VAL A 53 -5.88 6.46 1.57
C VAL A 53 -7.03 6.80 0.62
N ALA A 54 -7.69 5.80 0.05
CA ALA A 54 -8.88 5.98 -0.80
C ALA A 54 -9.84 4.78 -0.73
N ARG A 55 -10.89 4.76 -1.56
CA ARG A 55 -11.89 3.68 -1.59
C ARG A 55 -11.30 2.39 -2.16
N GLY A 56 -10.72 1.57 -1.28
CA GLY A 56 -10.13 0.27 -1.62
C GLY A 56 -8.62 0.30 -1.83
N LEU A 57 -7.96 1.42 -1.53
CA LEU A 57 -6.52 1.63 -1.64
C LEU A 57 -5.91 1.91 -0.26
N TYR A 58 -4.77 1.28 0.03
CA TYR A 58 -4.09 1.29 1.33
C TYR A 58 -2.59 1.55 1.13
N VAL A 59 -2.01 2.32 2.06
CA VAL A 59 -0.56 2.57 2.15
C VAL A 59 0.04 1.79 3.30
N TYR A 60 1.18 1.16 3.08
CA TYR A 60 1.99 0.48 4.09
C TYR A 60 2.84 1.51 4.84
N LEU A 61 2.55 1.73 6.11
CA LEU A 61 3.12 2.81 6.93
C LEU A 61 4.47 2.47 7.57
N LEU A 62 4.84 1.18 7.63
CA LEU A 62 6.14 0.73 8.14
C LEU A 62 7.26 0.78 7.08
N SER A 63 6.94 1.21 5.87
CA SER A 63 7.91 1.46 4.79
C SER A 63 8.90 2.55 5.18
N ARG A 64 10.17 2.37 4.79
CA ARG A 64 11.21 3.39 4.98
C ARG A 64 11.10 4.56 4.00
N ASP A 65 10.34 4.38 2.92
CA ASP A 65 10.03 5.39 1.90
C ASP A 65 8.77 6.22 2.22
N VAL A 66 8.13 5.98 3.37
CA VAL A 66 7.03 6.84 3.85
C VAL A 66 7.59 8.18 4.35
N GLY A 67 7.43 9.20 3.51
CA GLY A 67 8.02 10.53 3.69
C GLY A 67 7.42 11.57 2.75
N ALA A 68 8.21 12.57 2.36
CA ALA A 68 7.75 13.72 1.59
C ALA A 68 7.04 13.34 0.27
N ASN A 69 7.52 12.30 -0.41
CA ASN A 69 6.94 11.83 -1.68
C ASN A 69 5.69 10.97 -1.52
N THR A 70 5.28 10.57 -0.33
CA THR A 70 4.11 9.67 -0.15
C THR A 70 2.79 10.34 -0.51
N ILE A 71 2.63 11.64 -0.24
CA ILE A 71 1.45 12.40 -0.70
C ILE A 71 1.46 12.51 -2.23
N TYR A 72 2.65 12.67 -2.82
CA TYR A 72 2.81 12.66 -4.27
C TYR A 72 2.48 11.28 -4.87
N ASP A 73 2.96 10.16 -4.32
CA ASP A 73 2.65 8.80 -4.80
C ASP A 73 1.18 8.39 -4.55
N ILE A 74 0.55 8.88 -3.49
CA ILE A 74 -0.90 8.71 -3.26
C ILE A 74 -1.68 9.53 -4.29
N THR A 75 -1.28 10.77 -4.56
CA THR A 75 -1.88 11.59 -5.61
C THR A 75 -1.60 10.99 -6.99
N LEU A 76 -0.45 10.32 -7.16
CA LEU A 76 -0.12 9.49 -8.31
C LEU A 76 -1.13 8.36 -8.40
N LYS A 77 -1.33 7.54 -7.37
CA LYS A 77 -2.46 6.60 -7.26
C LYS A 77 -3.87 7.27 -7.16
N LEU A 78 -4.00 8.56 -7.53
CA LEU A 78 -5.24 9.31 -7.85
C LEU A 78 -5.14 9.99 -9.26
N ARG A 79 -5.77 11.16 -9.51
CA ARG A 79 -5.88 11.84 -10.83
C ARG A 79 -6.50 11.04 -11.99
N GLN A 80 -5.76 10.20 -12.75
CA GLN A 80 -6.24 9.53 -13.99
C GLN A 80 -7.32 8.41 -13.79
N GLY A 81 -6.95 7.13 -13.92
CA GLY A 81 -7.83 6.05 -14.40
C GLY A 81 -8.25 4.95 -13.40
N ARG A 82 -7.50 3.85 -13.18
CA ARG A 82 -6.07 3.57 -13.49
C ARG A 82 -5.19 4.73 -13.00
N TYR A 83 -5.26 4.99 -11.69
CA TYR A 83 -4.97 6.30 -11.16
C TYR A 83 -3.44 6.63 -11.21
N VAL A 84 -3.11 7.70 -11.95
CA VAL A 84 -1.80 8.37 -12.20
C VAL A 84 -1.96 9.89 -12.00
N CYS A 85 -1.02 10.51 -11.29
CA CYS A 85 -0.62 11.91 -11.35
C CYS A 85 0.79 11.96 -11.93
N GLU A 86 0.88 12.27 -13.22
CA GLU A 86 2.15 12.50 -13.89
C GLU A 86 3.01 13.57 -13.21
N SER A 87 4.28 13.62 -13.65
CA SER A 87 5.28 14.68 -13.43
C SER A 87 5.94 14.71 -12.05
N PHE A 88 7.12 14.09 -11.96
CA PHE A 88 8.31 14.93 -12.02
C PHE A 88 9.52 14.18 -12.62
N GLU A 89 9.77 14.44 -13.90
CA GLU A 89 11.11 14.31 -14.47
C GLU A 89 11.99 15.41 -13.87
N SER A 90 12.87 15.10 -12.91
CA SER A 90 14.07 15.91 -12.67
C SER A 90 15.13 15.22 -11.81
N ALA A 91 16.39 15.61 -12.07
CA ALA A 91 17.61 15.29 -11.33
C ALA A 91 18.11 13.83 -11.40
N GLY A 92 18.85 13.51 -12.46
CA GLY A 92 19.50 12.20 -12.66
C GLY A 92 20.69 12.20 -13.62
N ALA A 93 21.58 13.20 -13.51
CA ALA A 93 22.81 13.44 -14.29
C ALA A 93 22.63 13.96 -15.74
#